data_AF-A0A954SDF9-F1
#
_entry.id   AF-A0A954SDF9-F1
#
_cell.length_a   1.000
_cell.length_b   1.000
_cell.length_c   1.000
_cell.angle_alpha   90.00
_cell.angle_beta   90.00
_cell.angle_gamma   90.00
#
_symmetry.space_group_name_H-M   'P 1'
#
loop_
_entity.id
_entity.type
_entity.pdbx_description
1 polymer ?
#
loop_
_entity_poly.entity_id
_entity_poly.type
_entity_poly.pdbx_seq_one_letter_code
_entity_poly.pdbx_strand_id
1 'polypeptide(L)'
;MQPVSLALFWHQHQPYYPDDVSGETLMPWVRLHATKDYIGMALHIKEVPEFHCTMNLVPSLLVQIERYLKGGSDRHLDVSRITADSLPEQEAFYLLDNFFMCNEQT
;
A
#
# COMPACT_ATOMS: atom_id res chain seq x y z
N MET A 1 -12.52 -30.74 27.64
CA MET A 1 -11.36 -30.01 27.10
C MET A 1 -11.22 -28.71 27.87
N GLN A 2 -10.01 -28.29 28.23
CA GLN A 2 -9.82 -26.98 28.84
C GLN A 2 -9.82 -25.89 27.75
N PRO A 3 -10.43 -24.72 28.01
CA PRO A 3 -10.42 -23.62 27.05
C PRO A 3 -9.00 -23.06 26.87
N VAL A 4 -8.67 -22.71 25.63
CA VAL A 4 -7.40 -22.07 25.26
C VAL A 4 -7.64 -20.57 25.13
N SER A 5 -6.77 -19.76 25.73
CA SER A 5 -6.73 -18.33 25.47
C SER A 5 -5.97 -18.05 24.17
N LEU A 6 -6.61 -17.38 23.23
CA LEU A 6 -6.02 -16.98 21.95
C LEU A 6 -5.91 -15.45 21.89
N ALA A 7 -4.74 -14.95 21.49
CA ALA A 7 -4.52 -13.55 21.17
C ALA A 7 -3.97 -13.45 19.74
N LEU A 8 -4.68 -12.74 18.86
CA LEU A 8 -4.26 -12.49 17.49
C LEU A 8 -3.72 -11.06 17.37
N PHE A 9 -2.54 -10.92 16.79
CA PHE A 9 -1.87 -9.64 16.61
C PHE A 9 -1.49 -9.43 15.16
N TRP A 10 -1.99 -8.35 14.57
CA TRP A 10 -1.69 -7.94 13.21
C TRP A 10 -0.76 -6.74 13.23
N HIS A 11 0.43 -6.90 12.67
CA HIS A 11 1.40 -5.83 12.53
C HIS A 11 1.40 -5.31 11.09
N GLN A 12 0.81 -4.14 10.87
CA GLN A 12 0.80 -3.49 9.55
C GLN A 12 1.96 -2.51 9.47
N HIS A 13 2.95 -2.88 8.66
CA HIS A 13 4.17 -2.11 8.47
C HIS A 13 4.37 -1.81 7.00
N GLN A 14 4.78 -0.57 6.72
CA GLN A 14 5.40 -0.20 5.45
C GLN A 14 6.66 0.64 5.77
N PRO A 15 7.79 0.37 5.12
CA PRO A 15 8.94 1.27 5.10
C PRO A 15 8.55 2.70 4.75
N TYR A 16 9.39 3.66 5.12
CA TYR A 16 9.26 5.03 4.65
C TYR A 16 9.78 5.12 3.20
N TYR A 17 8.85 5.24 2.24
CA TYR A 17 9.17 5.31 0.82
C TYR A 17 9.36 6.69 0.21
N PRO A 18 8.79 7.79 0.75
CA PRO A 18 9.01 9.12 0.20
C PRO A 18 10.50 9.48 0.24
N ASP A 19 11.00 9.97 -0.88
CA ASP A 19 12.25 10.70 -0.93
C ASP A 19 11.94 12.17 -0.65
N ASP A 20 12.37 12.66 0.52
CA ASP A 20 12.11 14.04 0.93
C ASP A 20 13.01 15.06 0.21
N VAL A 21 14.01 14.61 -0.57
CA VAL A 21 14.85 15.47 -1.41
C VAL A 21 14.20 15.71 -2.77
N SER A 22 13.82 14.63 -3.48
CA SER A 22 13.14 14.77 -4.78
C SER A 22 11.66 15.09 -4.65
N GLY A 23 11.04 14.77 -3.50
CA GLY A 23 9.60 14.85 -3.28
C GLY A 23 8.83 13.67 -3.85
N GLU A 24 9.49 12.73 -4.53
CA GLU A 24 8.85 11.57 -5.14
C GLU A 24 8.63 10.43 -4.14
N THR A 25 7.55 9.67 -4.33
CA THR A 25 7.33 8.40 -3.65
C THR A 25 7.41 7.29 -4.70
N LEU A 26 8.55 6.60 -4.76
CA LEU A 26 8.84 5.65 -5.84
C LEU A 26 8.00 4.37 -5.73
N MET A 27 7.79 3.88 -4.51
CA MET A 27 7.10 2.61 -4.28
C MET A 27 5.63 2.82 -3.91
N PRO A 28 4.71 2.06 -4.51
CA PRO A 28 3.27 2.27 -4.35
C PRO A 28 2.67 1.52 -3.14
N TRP A 29 3.53 0.87 -2.35
CA TRP A 29 3.10 -0.19 -1.43
C TRP A 29 2.19 0.30 -0.32
N VAL A 30 2.38 1.52 0.18
CA VAL A 30 1.45 2.10 1.17
C VAL A 30 0.04 2.16 0.62
N ARG A 31 -0.15 2.75 -0.57
CA ARG A 31 -1.47 2.83 -1.21
C ARG A 31 -2.02 1.45 -1.54
N LEU A 32 -1.24 0.61 -2.22
CA LEU A 32 -1.73 -0.68 -2.69
C LEU A 32 -2.15 -1.58 -1.53
N HIS A 33 -1.33 -1.73 -0.49
CA HIS A 33 -1.71 -2.53 0.68
C HIS A 33 -2.83 -1.89 1.49
N ALA A 34 -2.88 -0.55 1.61
CA ALA A 34 -3.98 0.12 2.29
C ALA A 34 -5.33 -0.17 1.63
N THR A 35 -5.41 -0.06 0.30
CA THR A 35 -6.65 -0.26 -0.46
C THR A 35 -7.03 -1.72 -0.65
N LYS A 36 -6.05 -2.62 -0.70
CA LYS A 36 -6.28 -4.04 -0.96
C LYS A 36 -6.48 -4.84 0.33
N ASP A 37 -5.56 -4.70 1.28
CA ASP A 37 -5.45 -5.60 2.43
C ASP A 37 -5.96 -4.92 3.72
N TYR A 38 -5.40 -3.76 4.08
CA TYR A 38 -5.61 -3.17 5.42
C TYR A 38 -7.05 -2.73 5.67
N ILE A 39 -7.68 -2.09 4.68
CA ILE A 39 -9.09 -1.69 4.79
C ILE A 39 -10.01 -2.92 4.89
N GLY A 40 -9.74 -3.96 4.11
CA GLY A 40 -10.54 -5.20 4.13
C GLY A 40 -10.49 -5.88 5.50
N MET A 41 -9.30 -5.96 6.11
CA MET A 41 -9.15 -6.49 7.47
C MET A 41 -9.98 -5.71 8.49
N ALA A 42 -9.96 -4.38 8.44
CA ALA A 42 -10.72 -3.54 9.36
C ALA A 42 -12.24 -3.69 9.16
N LEU A 43 -12.69 -3.81 7.90
CA LEU A 43 -14.09 -4.03 7.56
C LEU A 43 -14.60 -5.38 8.08
N HIS A 44 -13.83 -6.46 7.94
CA HIS A 44 -14.23 -7.77 8.46
C HIS A 44 -14.35 -7.81 9.98
N ILE A 45 -13.50 -7.09 10.71
CA ILE A 45 -13.61 -6.97 12.18
C ILE A 45 -14.92 -6.25 12.56
N LYS A 46 -15.34 -5.27 11.76
CA LYS A 46 -16.62 -4.57 11.97
C LYS A 46 -17.82 -5.48 11.70
N GLU A 47 -17.70 -6.42 10.76
CA GLU A 47 -18.75 -7.41 10.43
C GLU A 47 -18.88 -8.50 11.51
N VAL A 48 -17.79 -8.83 12.21
CA VAL A 48 -17.75 -9.89 13.24
C VAL A 48 -17.23 -9.31 14.56
N PRO A 49 -18.07 -8.59 15.33
CA PRO A 49 -17.64 -7.87 16.54
C PRO A 49 -17.15 -8.78 17.68
N GLU A 50 -17.52 -10.07 17.67
CA GLU A 50 -17.06 -11.07 18.63
C GLU A 50 -15.62 -11.54 18.36
N PHE A 51 -15.09 -11.28 17.17
CA PHE A 51 -13.70 -11.59 16.83
C PHE A 51 -12.76 -10.53 17.40
N HIS A 52 -11.94 -10.93 18.36
CA HIS A 52 -11.00 -10.02 19.03
C HIS A 52 -9.59 -10.18 18.47
N CYS A 53 -8.99 -9.07 18.04
CA CYS A 53 -7.59 -9.00 17.68
C CYS A 53 -7.02 -7.62 18.02
N THR A 54 -5.69 -7.51 18.03
CA THR A 54 -4.98 -6.24 18.14
C THR A 54 -4.34 -5.90 16.81
N MET A 55 -4.60 -4.71 16.30
CA MET A 55 -3.92 -4.17 15.12
C MET A 55 -2.90 -3.12 15.56
N ASN A 56 -1.63 -3.36 15.24
CA ASN A 56 -0.57 -2.38 15.38
C ASN A 56 -0.29 -1.74 14.02
N LEU A 57 -0.44 -0.42 13.97
CA LEU A 57 -0.13 0.40 12.81
C LEU A 57 1.17 1.13 13.10
N VAL A 58 2.19 0.89 12.27
CA VAL A 58 3.50 1.52 12.48
C VAL A 58 3.45 3.01 12.11
N PRO A 59 4.12 3.91 12.85
CA PRO A 59 4.09 5.35 12.56
C PRO A 59 4.49 5.72 11.12
N SER A 60 5.47 5.02 10.53
CA SER A 60 5.88 5.24 9.14
C SER A 60 4.73 5.04 8.17
N LEU A 61 3.91 4.01 8.37
CA LEU A 61 2.72 3.73 7.57
C LEU A 61 1.70 4.87 7.73
N LEU A 62 1.41 5.28 8.95
CA LEU A 62 0.42 6.34 9.23
C LEU A 62 0.80 7.67 8.58
N VAL A 63 2.05 8.11 8.71
CA VAL A 63 2.55 9.34 8.09
C VAL A 63 2.35 9.32 6.57
N GLN A 64 2.60 8.18 5.92
CA GLN A 64 2.45 8.07 4.47
C GLN A 64 0.98 8.00 4.04
N ILE A 65 0.10 7.35 4.81
CA ILE A 65 -1.36 7.40 4.58
C ILE A 65 -1.85 8.85 4.66
N GLU A 66 -1.41 9.62 5.66
CA GLU A 66 -1.76 11.03 5.78
C GLU A 66 -1.26 11.86 4.59
N ARG A 67 -0.10 11.55 4.01
CA ARG A 67 0.39 12.21 2.78
C ARG A 67 -0.60 12.02 1.64
N TYR A 68 -1.13 10.82 1.40
CA TYR A 68 -2.16 10.60 0.38
C TYR A 68 -3.46 11.36 0.67
N LEU A 69 -3.90 11.41 1.93
CA LEU A 69 -5.10 12.19 2.32
C LEU A 69 -4.93 13.69 2.05
N LYS A 70 -3.70 14.20 2.06
CA LYS A 70 -3.34 15.58 1.73
C LYS A 70 -3.09 15.81 0.23
N GLY A 71 -3.42 14.83 -0.62
CA GLY A 71 -3.25 14.92 -2.07
C GLY A 71 -1.89 14.42 -2.59
N GLY A 72 -1.07 13.82 -1.74
CA GLY A 72 0.16 13.14 -2.15
C GLY A 72 -0.10 11.97 -3.10
N SER A 73 0.93 11.56 -3.83
CA SER A 73 0.89 10.50 -4.83
C SER A 73 2.14 9.62 -4.76
N ASP A 74 2.11 8.53 -5.52
CA ASP A 74 3.28 7.71 -5.82
C ASP A 74 3.50 7.64 -7.32
N ARG A 75 4.74 7.38 -7.73
CA ARG A 75 5.13 7.37 -9.14
C ARG A 75 4.27 6.41 -9.97
N HIS A 76 3.90 5.25 -9.41
CA HIS A 76 3.01 4.32 -10.11
C HIS A 76 1.60 4.88 -10.29
N LEU A 77 1.05 5.58 -9.29
CA LEU A 77 -0.26 6.23 -9.41
C LEU A 77 -0.24 7.35 -10.44
N ASP A 78 0.82 8.14 -10.48
CA ASP A 78 0.96 9.24 -11.43
C ASP A 78 0.99 8.72 -12.87
N VAL A 79 1.79 7.68 -13.13
CA VAL A 79 1.83 7.04 -14.46
C VAL A 79 0.50 6.38 -14.80
N SER A 80 -0.17 5.72 -13.84
CA SER A 80 -1.48 5.08 -14.06
C SER A 80 -2.61 6.06 -14.40
N ARG A 81 -2.44 7.35 -14.10
CA ARG A 81 -3.43 8.40 -14.42
C ARG A 81 -3.32 8.93 -15.85
N ILE A 82 -2.21 8.65 -16.54
CA ILE A 82 -2.00 9.10 -17.92
C ILE A 82 -2.86 8.23 -18.85
N THR A 83 -3.64 8.87 -19.72
CA THR A 83 -4.43 8.13 -20.72
C THR A 83 -3.52 7.48 -21.75
N ALA A 84 -3.86 6.27 -22.20
CA ALA A 84 -3.04 5.52 -23.15
C ALA A 84 -2.67 6.33 -24.41
N ASP A 85 -3.60 7.11 -24.97
CA ASP A 85 -3.39 7.92 -26.17
C ASP A 85 -2.36 9.04 -25.99
N SER A 86 -2.08 9.44 -24.76
CA SER A 86 -1.13 10.52 -24.41
C SER A 86 0.05 10.02 -23.59
N LEU A 87 0.22 8.70 -23.46
CA LEU A 87 1.30 8.09 -22.69
C LEU A 87 2.65 8.36 -23.37
N PRO A 88 3.55 9.14 -22.75
CA PRO A 88 4.89 9.34 -23.29
C PRO A 88 5.67 8.03 -23.31
N GLU A 89 6.57 7.89 -24.29
CA GLU A 89 7.40 6.69 -24.44
C GLU A 89 8.18 6.34 -23.17
N GLN A 90 8.73 7.35 -22.48
CA GLN A 90 9.45 7.15 -21.21
C GLN A 90 8.56 6.54 -20.11
N GLU A 91 7.29 6.92 -20.07
CA GLU A 91 6.33 6.38 -19.09
C GLU A 91 5.89 4.96 -19.46
N ALA A 92 5.82 4.65 -20.75
CA ALA A 92 5.60 3.29 -21.22
C ALA A 92 6.74 2.34 -20.79
N PHE A 93 8.00 2.79 -20.88
CA PHE A 93 9.12 2.01 -20.34
C PHE A 93 9.02 1.84 -18.82
N TYR A 94 8.68 2.90 -18.09
CA TYR A 94 8.47 2.80 -16.64
C TYR A 94 7.40 1.76 -16.28
N LEU A 95 6.28 1.70 -17.01
CA LEU A 95 5.25 0.67 -16.82
C LEU A 95 5.81 -0.74 -17.03
N LEU A 96 6.50 -0.96 -18.14
CA LEU A 96 7.07 -2.28 -18.48
C LEU A 96 8.05 -2.76 -17.41
N ASP A 97 8.92 -1.87 -16.94
CA ASP A 97 9.96 -2.19 -15.97
C ASP A 97 9.40 -2.44 -14.56
N ASN A 98 8.34 -1.72 -14.16
CA ASN A 98 7.94 -1.64 -12.74
C ASN A 98 6.58 -2.26 -12.40
N PHE A 99 5.62 -2.36 -13.34
CA PHE A 99 4.25 -2.75 -12.98
C PHE A 99 4.06 -4.25 -12.85
N PHE A 100 4.82 -5.01 -13.61
CA PHE A 100 4.74 -6.46 -13.58
C PHE A 100 5.80 -7.05 -12.64
N MET A 101 6.95 -6.37 -12.47
CA MET A 101 8.14 -6.88 -11.76
C MET A 101 8.38 -8.36 -12.05
N CYS A 102 8.14 -8.76 -13.30
CA CYS A 102 8.31 -10.14 -13.74
C CYS A 102 9.76 -10.34 -14.17
N ASN A 103 10.30 -11.52 -13.92
CA ASN A 103 11.56 -11.90 -14.53
C ASN A 103 11.32 -12.09 -16.03
N GLU A 104 11.91 -11.24 -16.86
CA GLU A 104 11.82 -11.32 -18.31
C GLU A 104 12.46 -12.59 -18.91
N GLN A 105 13.29 -13.29 -18.12
CA GLN A 105 14.04 -14.48 -18.55
C GLN A 105 13.33 -15.82 -18.27
N THR A 106 12.08 -15.80 -17.80
CA THR A 106 11.24 -17.01 -17.66
C THR A 106 10.28 -17.15 -18.82
#